data_AF-A0AA38R9P2-F1
#
_entry.id   AF-A0AA38R9P2-F1
#
_cell.length_a   1.000
_cell.length_b   1.000
_cell.length_c   1.000
_cell.angle_alpha   90.00
_cell.angle_beta   90.00
_cell.angle_gamma   90.00
#
_symmetry.space_group_name_H-M   'P 1'
#
loop_
_entity.id
_entity.type
_entity.pdbx_description
1 polymer ?
#
loop_
_entity_poly.entity_id
_entity_poly.type
_entity_poly.pdbx_seq_one_letter_code
_entity_poly.pdbx_strand_id
1 'polypeptide(L)'
;MPICIECRHPVKTLWTQYSGAGDKSSGHNIRLTVCKNCGRFCDKYVEHDFVVMFIDLVLIKPQVYRHLLHNTLMRDRDQFDPSIIRLGVLLLLFDVYLTWARIEKQSNPDSASAPEGNFGRLAQQPIVFQYLFFLLLCTLSTLAFHLSIRFLTSSSLSPLVALGVLPRYPRPNSVSTALLVSSSTKLFPILMVIWEYDVPAAARSLGWAVVANNVEALKILLDCGYGVAALLATAGALARWAVGRAVLWAAGLEGVDAGSESSVAEEGRALWALLVYLKDWAGRLAVG
;
A
#
# COMPACT_ATOMS: atom_id res chain seq x y z
N MET A 1 22.97 1.10 -10.13
CA MET A 1 23.03 0.45 -11.45
C MET A 1 21.64 -0.10 -11.74
N PRO A 2 21.10 0.07 -12.96
CA PRO A 2 19.79 -0.46 -13.30
C PRO A 2 19.81 -1.99 -13.42
N ILE A 3 18.64 -2.60 -13.33
CA ILE A 3 18.45 -4.05 -13.42
C ILE A 3 17.50 -4.41 -14.56
N CYS A 4 17.62 -5.64 -15.06
CA CYS A 4 16.62 -6.20 -15.96
C CYS A 4 15.32 -6.49 -15.20
N ILE A 5 14.18 -5.98 -15.69
CA ILE A 5 12.86 -6.19 -15.06
C ILE A 5 12.39 -7.64 -15.13
N GLU A 6 12.96 -8.46 -16.02
CA GLU A 6 12.60 -9.86 -16.20
C GLU A 6 13.39 -10.78 -15.26
N CYS A 7 14.73 -10.71 -15.31
CA CYS A 7 15.62 -11.64 -14.61
C CYS A 7 16.44 -11.01 -13.47
N ARG A 8 16.26 -9.72 -13.16
CA ARG A 8 17.00 -8.95 -12.13
C ARG A 8 18.52 -8.85 -12.35
N HIS A 9 19.04 -9.34 -13.47
CA HIS A 9 20.47 -9.22 -13.78
C HIS A 9 20.85 -7.73 -13.89
N PRO A 10 21.95 -7.27 -13.26
CA PRO A 10 22.39 -5.90 -13.35
C PRO A 10 22.83 -5.56 -14.78
N VAL A 11 22.45 -4.38 -15.27
CA VAL A 11 22.74 -3.91 -16.63
C VAL A 11 23.42 -2.54 -16.56
N LYS A 12 24.34 -2.26 -17.49
CA LYS A 12 25.04 -0.97 -17.55
C LYS A 12 24.12 0.16 -18.03
N THR A 13 23.39 -0.08 -19.10
CA THR A 13 22.49 0.88 -19.75
C THR A 13 21.18 0.18 -20.10
N LEU A 14 20.03 0.80 -19.79
CA LEU A 14 18.71 0.25 -20.15
C LEU A 14 18.36 0.52 -21.62
N TRP A 15 18.87 1.62 -22.16
CA TRP A 15 18.58 2.10 -23.49
C TRP A 15 19.73 2.94 -24.04
N THR A 16 19.78 3.08 -25.36
CA THR A 16 20.74 3.93 -26.08
C THR A 16 19.98 4.93 -26.93
N GLN A 17 20.31 6.22 -26.80
CA GLN A 17 19.80 7.26 -27.70
C GLN A 17 20.65 7.33 -28.96
N TYR A 18 20.02 7.34 -30.13
CA TYR A 18 20.70 7.69 -31.37
C TYR A 18 20.40 9.15 -31.71
N SER A 19 21.44 9.98 -31.74
CA SER A 19 21.37 11.44 -31.96
C SER A 19 21.15 11.86 -33.42
N GLY A 20 20.75 10.94 -34.31
CA GLY A 20 21.00 11.05 -35.75
C GLY A 20 19.83 11.32 -36.70
N ALA A 21 18.60 11.58 -36.23
CA ALA A 21 17.51 11.96 -37.13
C ALA A 21 16.74 13.13 -36.52
N GLY A 22 17.04 14.32 -37.03
CA GLY A 22 16.34 15.54 -36.66
C GLY A 22 14.91 15.49 -37.17
N ASP A 23 13.97 15.43 -36.23
CA ASP A 23 12.70 16.14 -36.29
C ASP A 23 12.15 16.17 -34.87
N LYS A 24 11.96 17.37 -34.32
CA LYS A 24 11.41 17.60 -32.97
C LYS A 24 9.98 17.07 -32.80
N SER A 25 9.36 16.59 -33.88
CA SER A 25 8.03 15.96 -33.94
C SER A 25 8.07 14.42 -33.89
N SER A 26 9.23 13.79 -34.15
CA SER A 26 9.41 12.35 -34.04
C SER A 26 10.05 12.01 -32.70
N GLY A 27 9.40 11.14 -31.94
CA GLY A 27 9.80 10.78 -30.58
C GLY A 27 11.28 10.40 -30.47
N HIS A 28 11.85 10.56 -29.28
CA HIS A 28 13.24 10.22 -29.01
C HIS A 28 13.56 8.82 -29.58
N ASN A 29 14.48 8.74 -30.55
CA ASN A 29 14.88 7.46 -31.15
C ASN A 29 15.76 6.69 -30.15
N ILE A 30 15.07 6.03 -29.23
CA ILE A 30 15.61 5.26 -28.13
C ILE A 30 15.50 3.79 -28.52
N ARG A 31 16.62 3.06 -28.42
CA ARG A 31 16.63 1.61 -28.59
C ARG A 31 16.82 0.93 -27.24
N LEU A 32 15.89 0.06 -26.87
CA LEU A 32 15.98 -0.73 -25.65
C LEU A 32 17.14 -1.74 -25.72
N THR A 33 17.88 -1.87 -24.63
CA THR A 33 18.98 -2.82 -24.50
C THR A 33 18.44 -4.23 -24.25
N VAL A 34 18.99 -5.23 -24.93
CA VAL A 34 18.65 -6.65 -24.71
C VAL A 34 19.51 -7.22 -23.57
N CYS A 35 18.89 -7.92 -22.63
CA CYS A 35 19.58 -8.52 -21.50
C CYS A 35 20.41 -9.73 -21.96
N LYS A 36 21.70 -9.76 -21.59
CA LYS A 36 22.60 -10.87 -21.93
C LYS A 36 22.26 -12.20 -21.25
N ASN A 37 21.53 -12.15 -20.13
CA ASN A 37 21.19 -13.34 -19.34
C ASN A 37 19.90 -14.01 -19.81
N CYS A 38 18.83 -13.24 -20.05
CA CYS A 38 17.52 -13.79 -20.42
C CYS A 38 17.11 -13.56 -21.89
N GLY A 39 17.88 -12.79 -22.66
CA GLY A 39 17.58 -12.49 -24.07
C GLY A 39 16.36 -11.58 -24.31
N ARG A 40 15.67 -11.13 -23.25
CA ARG A 40 14.54 -10.18 -23.34
C ARG A 40 15.01 -8.74 -23.24
N PHE A 41 14.18 -7.78 -23.64
CA PHE A 41 14.45 -6.36 -23.39
C PHE A 41 14.60 -6.07 -21.90
N CYS A 42 15.63 -5.31 -21.54
CA CYS A 42 15.98 -5.07 -20.13
C CYS A 42 14.87 -4.37 -19.37
N ASP A 43 14.19 -3.42 -20.01
CA ASP A 43 13.11 -2.67 -19.42
C ASP A 43 12.19 -2.07 -20.51
N LYS A 44 11.01 -2.65 -20.69
CA LYS A 44 10.02 -2.16 -21.66
C LYS A 44 9.32 -0.89 -21.20
N TYR A 45 9.21 -0.64 -19.89
CA TYR A 45 8.41 0.45 -19.34
C TYR A 45 9.04 1.83 -19.54
N VAL A 46 10.31 1.88 -19.99
CA VAL A 46 10.96 3.13 -20.41
C VAL A 46 10.18 3.84 -21.52
N GLU A 47 9.52 3.09 -22.40
CA GLU A 47 8.73 3.64 -23.52
C GLU A 47 7.24 3.80 -23.17
N HIS A 48 6.78 3.21 -22.08
CA HIS A 48 5.37 3.21 -21.72
C HIS A 48 5.01 4.47 -20.93
N ASP A 49 3.82 5.01 -21.19
CA ASP A 49 3.28 6.12 -20.41
C ASP A 49 2.81 5.65 -19.02
N PHE A 50 2.70 6.59 -18.08
CA PHE A 50 2.31 6.35 -16.69
C PHE A 50 0.97 5.62 -16.57
N VAL A 51 0.03 5.80 -17.51
CA VAL A 51 -1.26 5.11 -17.50
C VAL A 51 -1.10 3.60 -17.66
N VAL A 52 -0.25 3.15 -18.59
CA VAL A 52 -0.01 1.73 -18.81
C VAL A 52 0.76 1.12 -17.64
N MET A 53 1.74 1.86 -17.11
CA MET A 53 2.45 1.46 -15.90
C MET A 53 1.48 1.32 -14.70
N PHE A 54 0.54 2.24 -14.55
CA PHE A 54 -0.47 2.19 -13.49
C PHE A 54 -1.37 0.95 -13.61
N ILE A 55 -1.85 0.62 -14.83
CA ILE A 55 -2.66 -0.59 -15.03
C ILE A 55 -1.87 -1.84 -14.64
N ASP A 56 -0.62 -1.95 -15.09
CA ASP A 56 0.21 -3.11 -14.76
C ASP A 56 0.55 -3.19 -13.27
N LEU A 57 0.57 -2.06 -12.58
CA LEU A 57 0.80 -1.98 -11.14
C LEU A 57 -0.43 -2.45 -10.35
N VAL A 58 -1.61 -2.06 -10.81
CA VAL A 58 -2.90 -2.55 -10.30
C VAL A 58 -3.03 -4.05 -10.50
N LEU A 59 -2.56 -4.57 -11.64
CA LEU A 59 -2.51 -6.00 -11.94
C LEU A 59 -1.40 -6.74 -11.17
N ILE A 60 -0.70 -6.08 -10.24
CA ILE A 60 0.35 -6.66 -9.42
C ILE A 60 1.44 -7.31 -10.29
N LYS A 61 1.74 -6.75 -11.47
CA LYS A 61 2.80 -7.30 -12.32
C LYS A 61 4.16 -7.00 -11.71
N PRO A 62 5.00 -8.01 -11.44
CA PRO A 62 6.31 -7.79 -10.79
C PRO A 62 7.25 -6.95 -11.65
N GLN A 63 7.03 -6.88 -12.97
CA GLN A 63 7.86 -6.18 -13.93
C GLN A 63 7.81 -4.66 -13.72
N VAL A 64 6.61 -4.08 -13.51
CA VAL A 64 6.46 -2.63 -13.29
C VAL A 64 6.99 -2.22 -11.91
N TYR A 65 6.85 -3.09 -10.91
CA TYR A 65 7.48 -2.89 -9.60
C TYR A 65 9.00 -2.82 -9.70
N ARG A 66 9.62 -3.70 -10.50
CA ARG A 66 11.08 -3.67 -10.71
C ARG A 66 11.51 -2.42 -11.48
N HIS A 67 10.76 -2.03 -12.51
CA HIS A 67 11.00 -0.78 -13.22
C HIS A 67 10.96 0.41 -12.25
N LEU A 68 9.82 0.58 -11.57
CA LEU A 68 9.59 1.74 -10.71
C LEU A 68 10.60 1.79 -9.57
N LEU A 69 10.73 0.69 -8.83
CA LEU A 69 11.60 0.65 -7.65
C LEU A 69 13.08 0.72 -8.02
N HIS A 70 13.55 -0.02 -9.03
CA HIS A 70 14.98 -0.19 -9.26
C HIS A 70 15.55 0.65 -10.40
N ASN A 71 14.75 0.99 -11.41
CA ASN A 71 15.22 1.66 -12.63
C ASN A 71 14.84 3.14 -12.69
N THR A 72 13.72 3.53 -12.07
CA THR A 72 13.27 4.94 -12.01
C THR A 72 13.55 5.57 -10.64
N LEU A 73 12.95 5.08 -9.57
CA LEU A 73 13.01 5.70 -8.23
C LEU A 73 14.35 5.53 -7.53
N MET A 74 15.09 4.46 -7.83
CA MET A 74 16.40 4.18 -7.23
C MET A 74 17.56 4.95 -7.87
N ARG A 75 17.30 5.81 -8.85
CA ARG A 75 18.36 6.51 -9.60
C ARG A 75 18.95 7.68 -8.81
N ASP A 76 18.12 8.42 -8.06
CA ASP A 76 18.53 9.66 -7.40
C ASP A 76 18.34 9.61 -5.88
N ARG A 77 19.45 9.42 -5.16
CA ARG A 77 19.67 9.71 -3.71
C ARG A 77 18.45 9.67 -2.77
N ASP A 78 17.69 8.57 -2.69
CA ASP A 78 16.59 8.35 -1.70
C ASP A 78 15.69 9.58 -1.45
N GLN A 79 15.37 10.35 -2.48
CA GLN A 79 14.48 11.51 -2.38
C GLN A 79 13.07 11.14 -2.84
N PHE A 80 12.06 11.88 -2.37
CA PHE A 80 10.71 11.75 -2.87
C PHE A 80 10.54 12.55 -4.14
N ASP A 81 10.25 11.88 -5.25
CA ASP A 81 9.90 12.54 -6.49
C ASP A 81 8.59 13.36 -6.32
N PRO A 82 8.48 14.55 -6.95
CA PRO A 82 7.27 15.37 -6.88
C PRO A 82 5.99 14.64 -7.32
N SER A 83 6.10 13.69 -8.24
CA SER A 83 4.99 12.84 -8.70
C SER A 83 4.49 11.91 -7.60
N ILE A 84 5.40 11.32 -6.81
CA ILE A 84 5.08 10.45 -5.68
C ILE A 84 4.46 11.26 -4.55
N ILE A 85 4.95 12.47 -4.30
CA ILE A 85 4.33 13.38 -3.33
C ILE A 85 2.90 13.71 -3.75
N ARG A 86 2.69 14.03 -5.02
CA ARG A 86 1.34 14.28 -5.57
C ARG A 86 0.43 13.06 -5.43
N LEU A 87 0.93 11.86 -5.73
CA LEU A 87 0.20 10.60 -5.50
C LEU A 87 -0.13 10.40 -4.02
N GLY A 88 0.82 10.67 -3.12
CA GLY A 88 0.61 10.56 -1.68
C GLY A 88 -0.44 11.52 -1.15
N VAL A 89 -0.44 12.78 -1.61
CA VAL A 89 -1.50 13.76 -1.30
C VAL A 89 -2.84 13.28 -1.84
N LEU A 90 -2.90 12.79 -3.07
CA LEU A 90 -4.13 12.24 -3.66
C LEU A 90 -4.67 11.09 -2.81
N LEU A 91 -3.82 10.10 -2.49
CA LEU A 91 -4.20 8.95 -1.67
C LEU A 91 -4.68 9.36 -0.28
N LEU A 92 -4.06 10.36 0.34
CA LEU A 92 -4.48 10.89 1.63
C LEU A 92 -5.87 11.53 1.56
N LEU A 93 -6.14 12.35 0.53
CA LEU A 93 -7.45 12.96 0.34
C LEU A 93 -8.55 11.91 0.11
N PHE A 94 -8.24 10.87 -0.65
CA PHE A 94 -9.14 9.72 -0.81
C PHE A 94 -9.38 8.98 0.49
N ASP A 95 -8.34 8.79 1.30
CA ASP A 95 -8.45 8.14 2.61
C ASP A 95 -9.36 8.95 3.55
N VAL A 96 -9.24 10.29 3.53
CA VAL A 96 -10.12 11.22 4.26
C VAL A 96 -11.56 11.07 3.79
N TYR A 97 -11.81 11.13 2.47
CA TYR A 97 -13.14 11.01 1.91
C TYR A 97 -13.79 9.65 2.24
N LEU A 98 -13.08 8.55 2.02
CA LEU A 98 -13.61 7.21 2.29
C LEU A 98 -13.83 6.96 3.78
N THR A 99 -12.99 7.55 4.65
CA THR A 99 -13.17 7.45 6.11
C THR A 99 -14.37 8.24 6.56
N TRP A 100 -14.55 9.47 6.07
CA TRP A 100 -15.73 10.29 6.34
C TRP A 100 -17.02 9.59 5.87
N ALA A 101 -17.08 9.18 4.60
CA ALA A 101 -18.27 8.55 4.02
C ALA A 101 -18.66 7.24 4.75
N ARG A 102 -17.68 6.45 5.18
CA ARG A 102 -17.94 5.23 5.97
C ARG A 102 -18.55 5.54 7.33
N ILE A 103 -17.99 6.52 8.04
CA ILE A 103 -18.44 6.85 9.40
C ILE A 103 -19.83 7.50 9.34
N GLU A 104 -20.11 8.32 8.32
CA GLU A 104 -21.46 8.87 8.10
C GLU A 104 -22.49 7.75 7.84
N LYS A 105 -22.16 6.75 7.02
CA LYS A 105 -23.05 5.61 6.77
C LYS A 105 -23.34 4.78 8.03
N GLN A 106 -22.38 4.67 8.95
CA GLN A 106 -22.56 4.00 10.26
C GLN A 106 -23.46 4.80 11.22
N SER A 107 -23.70 6.08 10.94
CA SER A 107 -24.53 6.96 11.77
C SER A 107 -26.01 7.02 11.37
N ASN A 108 -26.41 6.37 10.26
CA ASN A 108 -27.81 6.39 9.79
C ASN A 108 -28.67 5.39 10.62
N PRO A 109 -29.85 5.80 11.15
CA PRO A 109 -30.48 5.21 12.33
C PRO A 109 -31.38 3.98 12.09
N ASP A 110 -31.25 3.25 10.99
CA ASP A 110 -32.07 2.04 10.75
C ASP A 110 -31.65 0.83 11.62
N SER A 111 -30.58 0.99 12.42
CA SER A 111 -30.19 0.03 13.45
C SER A 111 -30.72 0.50 14.81
N ALA A 112 -31.85 -0.04 15.24
CA ALA A 112 -32.61 0.29 16.46
C ALA A 112 -31.89 0.07 17.81
N SER A 113 -30.55 0.11 17.84
CA SER A 113 -29.74 -0.07 19.04
C SER A 113 -28.40 0.67 19.00
N ALA A 114 -28.25 1.75 18.23
CA ALA A 114 -27.06 2.59 18.28
C ALA A 114 -27.14 3.53 19.50
N PRO A 115 -26.08 3.63 20.33
CA PRO A 115 -26.05 4.61 21.41
C PRO A 115 -26.20 6.00 20.78
N GLU A 116 -26.89 6.91 21.45
CA GLU A 116 -26.89 8.35 21.16
C GLU A 116 -25.43 8.85 21.26
N GLY A 117 -24.65 8.56 20.22
CA GLY A 117 -23.21 8.40 20.34
C GLY A 117 -22.50 9.72 20.04
N ASN A 118 -21.33 9.90 20.64
CA ASN A 118 -20.44 11.06 20.55
C ASN A 118 -20.17 11.58 19.11
N PHE A 119 -20.54 10.85 18.07
CA PHE A 119 -20.52 11.29 16.68
C PHE A 119 -21.49 12.45 16.37
N GLY A 120 -22.67 12.48 17.00
CA GLY A 120 -23.59 13.62 16.87
C GLY A 120 -22.96 14.93 17.34
N ARG A 121 -22.06 14.87 18.34
CA ARG A 121 -21.28 16.04 18.78
C ARG A 121 -20.23 16.48 17.77
N LEU A 122 -19.63 15.55 17.02
CA LEU A 122 -18.70 15.88 15.94
C LEU A 122 -19.43 16.47 14.72
N ALA A 123 -20.61 15.93 14.39
CA ALA A 123 -21.46 16.46 13.31
C ALA A 123 -22.04 17.85 13.62
N GLN A 124 -22.21 18.19 14.89
CA GLN A 124 -22.62 19.53 15.34
C GLN A 124 -21.48 20.55 15.34
N GLN A 125 -20.22 20.13 15.15
CA GLN A 125 -19.11 21.06 15.06
C GLN A 125 -19.07 21.77 13.70
N PRO A 126 -18.49 22.98 13.63
CA PRO A 126 -18.22 23.64 12.35
C PRO A 126 -17.47 22.73 11.38
N ILE A 127 -17.86 22.77 10.12
CA ILE A 127 -17.41 21.87 9.07
C ILE A 127 -15.87 21.81 8.94
N VAL A 128 -15.19 22.92 9.23
CA VAL A 128 -13.72 23.03 9.21
C VAL A 128 -13.08 22.10 10.24
N PHE A 129 -13.62 22.05 11.46
CA PHE A 129 -13.08 21.20 12.53
C PHE A 129 -13.32 19.72 12.23
N GLN A 130 -14.47 19.38 11.64
CA GLN A 130 -14.77 18.02 11.19
C GLN A 130 -13.74 17.54 10.15
N TYR A 131 -13.47 18.33 9.10
CA TYR A 131 -12.50 17.96 8.07
C TYR A 131 -11.06 17.96 8.58
N LEU A 132 -10.67 18.91 9.45
CA LEU A 132 -9.35 18.90 10.08
C LEU A 132 -9.14 17.67 10.95
N PHE A 133 -10.17 17.22 11.67
CA PHE A 133 -10.12 15.99 12.45
C PHE A 133 -9.90 14.76 11.56
N PHE A 134 -10.66 14.59 10.49
CA PHE A 134 -10.48 13.46 9.57
C PHE A 134 -9.13 13.51 8.86
N LEU A 135 -8.65 14.70 8.49
CA LEU A 135 -7.31 14.89 7.94
C LEU A 135 -6.23 14.48 8.93
N LEU A 136 -6.31 14.90 10.19
CA LEU A 136 -5.38 14.50 11.24
C LEU A 136 -5.41 12.99 11.49
N LEU A 137 -6.60 12.40 11.57
CA LEU A 137 -6.78 10.96 11.74
C LEU A 137 -6.11 10.17 10.61
N CYS A 138 -6.39 10.54 9.35
CA CYS A 138 -5.85 9.84 8.19
C CYS A 138 -4.34 10.07 8.01
N THR A 139 -3.84 11.27 8.28
CA THR A 139 -2.40 11.58 8.23
C THR A 139 -1.63 10.79 9.27
N LEU A 140 -2.06 10.78 10.54
CA LEU A 140 -1.40 10.02 11.61
C LEU A 140 -1.45 8.52 11.34
N SER A 141 -2.58 8.00 10.89
CA SER A 141 -2.75 6.59 10.53
C SER A 141 -1.84 6.18 9.36
N THR A 142 -1.71 7.05 8.34
CA THR A 142 -0.82 6.82 7.20
C THR A 142 0.65 6.91 7.62
N LEU A 143 1.03 7.91 8.42
CA LEU A 143 2.37 8.02 8.97
C LEU A 143 2.73 6.80 9.83
N ALA A 144 1.83 6.31 10.67
CA ALA A 144 2.03 5.10 11.48
C ALA A 144 2.33 3.87 10.61
N PHE A 145 1.57 3.67 9.52
CA PHE A 145 1.82 2.61 8.56
C PHE A 145 3.21 2.69 7.92
N HIS A 146 3.60 3.87 7.43
CA HIS A 146 4.89 4.05 6.76
C HIS A 146 6.08 4.01 7.73
N LEU A 147 5.99 4.68 8.87
CA LEU A 147 7.08 4.78 9.84
C LEU A 147 7.35 3.45 10.53
N SER A 148 6.33 2.66 10.82
CA SER A 148 6.50 1.31 11.41
C SER A 148 7.26 0.38 10.47
N ILE A 149 6.88 0.32 9.19
CA ILE A 149 7.58 -0.53 8.21
C ILE A 149 9.02 -0.02 8.00
N ARG A 150 9.21 1.30 7.85
CA ARG A 150 10.56 1.90 7.74
C ARG A 150 11.44 1.59 8.94
N PHE A 151 10.87 1.65 10.14
CA PHE A 151 11.58 1.30 11.37
C PHE A 151 12.00 -0.18 11.33
N LEU A 152 11.09 -1.08 10.97
CA LEU A 152 11.36 -2.51 10.87
C LEU A 152 12.37 -2.88 9.76
N THR A 153 12.47 -2.12 8.68
CA THR A 153 13.39 -2.43 7.56
C THR A 153 14.74 -1.72 7.64
N SER A 154 14.78 -0.50 8.16
CA SER A 154 15.93 0.41 8.00
C SER A 154 16.57 0.89 9.31
N SER A 155 15.91 0.70 10.45
CA SER A 155 16.46 1.04 11.76
C SER A 155 17.54 0.05 12.19
N SER A 156 18.56 0.53 12.91
CA SER A 156 19.53 -0.34 13.58
C SER A 156 18.93 -1.12 14.76
N LEU A 157 17.83 -0.61 15.33
CA LEU A 157 17.10 -1.23 16.44
C LEU A 157 15.98 -2.16 15.98
N SER A 158 15.91 -2.47 14.69
CA SER A 158 14.86 -3.35 14.18
C SER A 158 15.03 -4.75 14.77
N PRO A 159 13.98 -5.35 15.36
CA PRO A 159 14.04 -6.73 15.83
C PRO A 159 14.31 -7.70 14.67
N LEU A 160 13.82 -7.43 13.46
CA LEU A 160 14.03 -8.30 12.30
C LEU A 160 15.49 -8.32 11.84
N VAL A 161 16.19 -7.18 11.98
CA VAL A 161 17.62 -7.08 11.69
C VAL A 161 18.43 -7.73 12.82
N ALA A 162 18.03 -7.52 14.08
CA ALA A 162 18.68 -8.12 15.24
C ALA A 162 18.56 -9.67 15.27
N LEU A 163 17.41 -10.22 14.86
CA LEU A 163 17.17 -11.66 14.72
C LEU A 163 17.77 -12.26 13.42
N GLY A 164 18.39 -11.45 12.56
CA GLY A 164 19.01 -11.93 11.31
C GLY A 164 18.02 -12.39 10.23
N VAL A 165 16.74 -12.03 10.35
CA VAL A 165 15.68 -12.42 9.40
C VAL A 165 15.76 -11.61 8.11
N LEU A 166 16.18 -10.34 8.19
CA LEU A 166 16.28 -9.43 7.05
C LEU A 166 17.58 -8.62 7.13
N PRO A 167 18.33 -8.46 6.03
CA PRO A 167 19.42 -7.48 5.99
C PRO A 167 18.85 -6.06 6.11
N ARG A 168 19.63 -5.17 6.75
CA ARG A 168 19.24 -3.76 6.89
C ARG A 168 19.10 -3.09 5.53
N TYR A 169 17.94 -2.51 5.25
CA TYR A 169 17.69 -1.79 4.01
C TYR A 169 18.12 -0.31 4.15
N PRO A 170 19.08 0.19 3.34
CA PRO A 170 19.70 1.50 3.56
C PRO A 170 18.85 2.70 3.08
N ARG A 171 17.76 2.47 2.35
CA ARG A 171 16.98 3.52 1.67
C ARG A 171 15.53 3.60 2.16
N PRO A 172 15.27 4.26 3.29
CA PRO A 172 13.94 4.27 3.90
C PRO A 172 12.87 5.00 3.07
N ASN A 173 13.20 6.01 2.27
CA ASN A 173 12.17 6.72 1.48
C ASN A 173 11.67 5.84 0.31
N SER A 174 12.55 5.00 -0.24
CA SER A 174 12.19 3.99 -1.25
C SER A 174 11.10 3.01 -0.74
N VAL A 175 11.14 2.66 0.55
CA VAL A 175 10.10 1.83 1.20
C VAL A 175 8.76 2.56 1.22
N SER A 176 8.74 3.83 1.61
CA SER A 176 7.51 4.64 1.56
C SER A 176 6.98 4.79 0.14
N THR A 177 7.85 5.02 -0.84
CA THR A 177 7.43 5.14 -2.24
C THR A 177 6.81 3.85 -2.74
N ALA A 178 7.41 2.69 -2.45
CA ALA A 178 6.85 1.39 -2.81
C ALA A 178 5.45 1.19 -2.25
N LEU A 179 5.24 1.56 -0.98
CA LEU A 179 3.97 1.45 -0.27
C LEU A 179 2.90 2.42 -0.78
N LEU A 180 3.27 3.65 -1.16
CA LEU A 180 2.35 4.63 -1.75
C LEU A 180 1.86 4.14 -3.12
N VAL A 181 2.81 3.68 -3.94
CA VAL A 181 2.57 3.13 -5.26
C VAL A 181 1.68 1.89 -5.15
N SER A 182 1.98 0.94 -4.27
CA SER A 182 1.15 -0.25 -4.07
C SER A 182 -0.22 0.04 -3.47
N SER A 183 -0.37 1.14 -2.73
CA SER A 183 -1.65 1.60 -2.20
C SER A 183 -2.52 2.33 -3.22
N SER A 184 -2.07 2.50 -4.47
CA SER A 184 -2.82 3.18 -5.53
C SER A 184 -4.16 2.53 -5.87
N THR A 185 -4.35 1.25 -5.54
CA THR A 185 -5.64 0.56 -5.68
C THR A 185 -6.72 1.13 -4.74
N LYS A 186 -6.35 1.91 -3.70
CA LYS A 186 -7.32 2.65 -2.88
C LYS A 186 -8.10 3.71 -3.66
N LEU A 187 -7.70 4.04 -4.89
CA LEU A 187 -8.42 4.95 -5.76
C LEU A 187 -9.62 4.30 -6.45
N PHE A 188 -9.65 2.96 -6.60
CA PHE A 188 -10.75 2.26 -7.27
C PHE A 188 -12.16 2.50 -6.73
N PRO A 189 -12.39 2.73 -5.41
CA PRO A 189 -13.72 3.04 -4.91
C PRO A 189 -14.30 4.31 -5.54
N ILE A 190 -13.50 5.20 -6.14
CA ILE A 190 -14.07 6.33 -6.88
C ILE A 190 -14.91 5.87 -8.06
N LEU A 191 -14.54 4.78 -8.72
CA LEU A 191 -15.34 4.21 -9.79
C LEU A 191 -16.66 3.66 -9.24
N MET A 192 -16.66 3.19 -7.98
CA MET A 192 -17.88 2.81 -7.25
C MET A 192 -18.71 4.00 -6.76
N VAL A 193 -18.16 5.21 -6.76
CA VAL A 193 -18.94 6.44 -6.53
C VAL A 193 -19.64 6.88 -7.82
N ILE A 194 -18.98 6.72 -8.97
CA ILE A 194 -19.57 7.06 -10.28
C ILE A 194 -20.62 6.02 -10.69
N TRP A 195 -20.40 4.75 -10.36
CA TRP A 195 -21.30 3.64 -10.65
C TRP A 195 -21.78 2.99 -9.35
N GLU A 196 -23.10 2.92 -9.15
CA GLU A 196 -23.75 2.25 -8.03
C GLU A 196 -23.50 0.73 -8.08
N TYR A 197 -22.33 0.30 -7.61
CA TYR A 197 -22.03 -1.11 -7.36
C TYR A 197 -22.24 -1.40 -5.87
N ASP A 198 -23.48 -1.66 -5.48
CA ASP A 198 -23.89 -2.03 -4.11
C ASP A 198 -23.51 -3.47 -3.74
N VAL A 199 -22.30 -3.90 -4.07
CA VAL A 199 -21.80 -5.22 -3.67
C VAL A 199 -20.82 -5.02 -2.51
N PRO A 200 -21.21 -5.24 -1.24
CA PRO A 200 -20.26 -5.19 -0.11
C PRO A 200 -19.06 -6.15 -0.31
N ALA A 201 -19.21 -7.17 -1.17
CA ALA A 201 -18.11 -8.02 -1.61
C ALA A 201 -17.01 -7.26 -2.40
N ALA A 202 -17.35 -6.23 -3.17
CA ALA A 202 -16.39 -5.45 -3.95
C ALA A 202 -15.52 -4.53 -3.06
N ALA A 203 -16.11 -3.91 -2.04
CA ALA A 203 -15.35 -3.14 -1.05
C ALA A 203 -14.38 -4.04 -0.27
N ARG A 204 -14.81 -5.25 0.09
CA ARG A 204 -13.98 -6.26 0.77
C ARG A 204 -12.84 -6.75 -0.12
N SER A 205 -13.12 -7.13 -1.37
CA SER A 205 -12.11 -7.66 -2.29
C SER A 205 -11.03 -6.61 -2.57
N LEU A 206 -11.41 -5.34 -2.67
CA LEU A 206 -10.47 -4.26 -2.86
C LEU A 206 -9.56 -4.04 -1.64
N GLY A 207 -10.10 -4.16 -0.43
CA GLY A 207 -9.30 -4.11 0.81
C GLY A 207 -8.21 -5.19 0.82
N TRP A 208 -8.58 -6.44 0.48
CA TRP A 208 -7.62 -7.54 0.33
C TRP A 208 -6.63 -7.31 -0.80
N ALA A 209 -7.05 -6.72 -1.92
CA ALA A 209 -6.17 -6.37 -3.03
C ALA A 209 -5.08 -5.37 -2.60
N VAL A 210 -5.43 -4.35 -1.81
CA VAL A 210 -4.44 -3.40 -1.26
C VAL A 210 -3.40 -4.12 -0.39
N VAL A 211 -3.85 -5.03 0.49
CA VAL A 211 -2.95 -5.82 1.36
C VAL A 211 -2.03 -6.70 0.51
N ALA A 212 -2.58 -7.44 -0.45
CA ALA A 212 -1.79 -8.29 -1.35
C ALA A 212 -0.76 -7.47 -2.14
N ASN A 213 -1.15 -6.28 -2.62
CA ASN A 213 -0.27 -5.40 -3.37
C ASN A 213 0.89 -4.87 -2.51
N ASN A 214 0.61 -4.50 -1.25
CA ASN A 214 1.63 -4.08 -0.29
C ASN A 214 2.61 -5.23 0.03
N VAL A 215 2.12 -6.47 0.16
CA VAL A 215 2.97 -7.64 0.40
C VAL A 215 3.89 -7.91 -0.80
N GLU A 216 3.36 -7.90 -2.03
CA GLU A 216 4.18 -8.13 -3.21
C GLU A 216 5.21 -7.00 -3.42
N ALA A 217 4.82 -5.74 -3.17
CA ALA A 217 5.73 -4.60 -3.22
C ALA A 217 6.88 -4.74 -2.24
N LEU A 218 6.60 -5.11 -0.98
CA LEU A 218 7.63 -5.32 0.04
C LEU A 218 8.56 -6.50 -0.30
N LYS A 219 7.99 -7.61 -0.77
CA LYS A 219 8.76 -8.78 -1.22
C LYS A 219 9.68 -8.42 -2.39
N ILE A 220 9.20 -7.67 -3.38
CA ILE A 220 10.00 -7.26 -4.54
C ILE A 220 11.08 -6.25 -4.13
N LEU A 221 10.78 -5.31 -3.26
CA LEU A 221 11.71 -4.27 -2.82
C LEU A 221 12.84 -4.82 -1.95
N LEU A 222 12.49 -5.66 -0.97
CA LEU A 222 13.41 -6.16 0.04
C LEU A 222 14.06 -7.49 -0.36
N ASP A 223 13.62 -8.07 -1.48
CA ASP A 223 13.99 -9.40 -1.96
C ASP A 223 13.91 -10.48 -0.87
N CYS A 224 12.84 -10.43 -0.09
CA CYS A 224 12.61 -11.32 1.04
C CYS A 224 11.53 -12.37 0.74
N GLY A 225 11.42 -13.38 1.61
CA GLY A 225 10.36 -14.38 1.53
C GLY A 225 8.98 -13.79 1.80
N TYR A 226 7.94 -14.41 1.24
CA TYR A 226 6.54 -13.99 1.42
C TYR A 226 6.13 -13.86 2.90
N GLY A 227 6.60 -14.76 3.77
CA GLY A 227 6.28 -14.70 5.20
C GLY A 227 6.78 -13.42 5.87
N VAL A 228 7.99 -12.97 5.52
CA VAL A 228 8.57 -11.73 6.08
C VAL A 228 7.85 -10.50 5.53
N ALA A 229 7.56 -10.50 4.22
CA ALA A 229 6.80 -9.42 3.59
C ALA A 229 5.38 -9.30 4.18
N ALA A 230 4.70 -10.43 4.40
CA ALA A 230 3.40 -10.48 5.06
C ALA A 230 3.48 -9.96 6.50
N LEU A 231 4.48 -10.41 7.29
CA LEU A 231 4.69 -9.93 8.65
C LEU A 231 4.88 -8.40 8.68
N LEU A 232 5.71 -7.84 7.81
CA LEU A 232 5.92 -6.40 7.70
C LEU A 232 4.62 -5.65 7.36
N ALA A 233 3.85 -6.14 6.38
CA ALA A 233 2.56 -5.54 6.01
C ALA A 233 1.56 -5.60 7.17
N THR A 234 1.48 -6.72 7.89
CA THR A 234 0.60 -6.87 9.06
C THR A 234 1.03 -5.97 10.22
N ALA A 235 2.33 -5.84 10.50
CA ALA A 235 2.83 -4.94 11.53
C ALA A 235 2.51 -3.47 11.21
N GLY A 236 2.64 -3.09 9.94
CA GLY A 236 2.22 -1.77 9.46
C GLY A 236 0.72 -1.53 9.64
N ALA A 237 -0.11 -2.49 9.24
CA ALA A 237 -1.57 -2.42 9.40
C ALA A 237 -1.98 -2.33 10.88
N LEU A 238 -1.34 -3.11 11.77
CA LEU A 238 -1.58 -3.04 13.22
C LEU A 238 -1.18 -1.68 13.80
N ALA A 239 -0.06 -1.10 13.35
CA ALA A 239 0.36 0.24 13.79
C ALA A 239 -0.64 1.32 13.33
N ARG A 240 -1.11 1.22 12.07
CA ARG A 240 -2.16 2.09 11.52
C ARG A 240 -3.45 1.99 12.35
N TRP A 241 -3.90 0.76 12.60
CA TRP A 241 -5.08 0.47 13.42
C TRP A 241 -4.97 1.07 14.83
N ALA A 242 -3.85 0.80 15.51
CA ALA A 242 -3.62 1.24 16.88
C ALA A 242 -3.63 2.76 17.00
N VAL A 243 -2.96 3.47 16.07
CA VAL A 243 -2.93 4.94 16.05
C VAL A 243 -4.32 5.50 15.70
N GLY A 244 -5.01 4.94 14.71
CA GLY A 244 -6.37 5.36 14.38
C GLY A 244 -7.32 5.22 15.56
N ARG A 245 -7.24 4.09 16.28
CA ARG A 245 -8.05 3.86 17.48
C ARG A 245 -7.66 4.81 18.62
N ALA A 246 -6.38 5.08 18.83
CA ALA A 246 -5.91 6.02 19.85
C ALA A 246 -6.42 7.45 19.58
N VAL A 247 -6.42 7.90 18.32
CA VAL A 247 -6.95 9.22 17.94
C VAL A 247 -8.46 9.31 18.15
N LEU A 248 -9.21 8.27 17.77
CA LEU A 248 -10.66 8.20 18.02
C LEU A 248 -10.99 8.18 19.51
N TRP A 249 -10.22 7.41 20.29
CA TRP A 249 -10.33 7.35 21.75
C TRP A 249 -10.07 8.72 22.39
N ALA A 250 -8.99 9.40 21.99
CA ALA A 250 -8.65 10.74 22.47
C ALA A 250 -9.73 11.79 22.13
N ALA A 251 -10.50 11.58 21.06
CA ALA A 251 -11.63 12.43 20.68
C ALA A 251 -12.95 12.07 21.39
N GLY A 252 -12.96 11.06 22.28
CA GLY A 252 -14.17 10.59 22.96
C GLY A 252 -15.12 9.80 22.05
N LEU A 253 -14.67 9.35 20.88
CA LEU A 253 -15.46 8.54 19.94
C LEU A 253 -15.29 7.04 20.23
N GLU A 254 -15.44 6.68 21.51
CA GLU A 254 -15.38 5.29 21.98
C GLU A 254 -16.56 4.50 21.38
N GLY A 255 -16.28 3.65 20.39
CA GLY A 255 -17.29 2.82 19.71
C GLY A 255 -17.40 3.05 18.20
N VAL A 256 -16.78 4.10 17.66
CA VAL A 256 -16.66 4.24 16.20
C VAL A 256 -15.48 3.40 15.74
N ASP A 257 -15.76 2.26 15.13
CA ASP A 257 -14.71 1.52 14.44
C ASP A 257 -14.34 2.28 13.16
N ALA A 258 -13.11 2.79 13.07
CA ALA A 258 -12.48 3.16 11.80
C ALA A 258 -12.32 1.90 10.94
N GLY A 259 -13.44 1.43 10.38
CA GLY A 259 -13.67 0.08 9.88
C GLY A 259 -13.07 -0.25 8.53
N SER A 260 -11.97 0.41 8.12
CA SER A 260 -11.16 -0.15 7.04
C SER A 260 -10.54 -1.50 7.45
N GLU A 261 -10.41 -1.75 8.76
CA GLU A 261 -9.69 -2.90 9.32
C GLU A 261 -10.57 -3.79 10.20
N SER A 262 -11.79 -3.38 10.60
CA SER A 262 -12.67 -4.23 11.43
C SER A 262 -13.14 -5.49 10.68
N SER A 263 -13.46 -5.41 9.38
CA SER A 263 -13.82 -6.60 8.59
C SER A 263 -12.62 -7.54 8.35
N VAL A 264 -11.43 -7.01 8.09
CA VAL A 264 -10.21 -7.82 7.86
C VAL A 264 -9.65 -8.36 9.19
N ALA A 265 -9.82 -7.64 10.31
CA ALA A 265 -9.44 -8.11 11.65
C ALA A 265 -10.51 -9.02 12.28
N GLU A 266 -11.80 -8.88 11.93
CA GLU A 266 -12.83 -9.88 12.26
C GLU A 266 -12.65 -11.15 11.43
N GLU A 267 -12.43 -11.05 10.12
CA GLU A 267 -12.12 -12.21 9.26
C GLU A 267 -10.75 -12.80 9.60
N GLY A 268 -9.77 -11.99 9.99
CA GLY A 268 -8.47 -12.45 10.47
C GLY A 268 -8.56 -13.15 11.81
N ARG A 269 -9.42 -12.68 12.72
CA ARG A 269 -9.77 -13.39 13.96
C ARG A 269 -10.55 -14.66 13.68
N ALA A 270 -11.45 -14.67 12.69
CA ALA A 270 -12.20 -15.86 12.28
C ALA A 270 -11.31 -16.90 11.59
N LEU A 271 -10.40 -16.48 10.71
CA LEU A 271 -9.40 -17.33 10.06
C LEU A 271 -8.37 -17.84 11.07
N TRP A 272 -7.94 -17.01 12.01
CA TRP A 272 -7.08 -17.44 13.11
C TRP A 272 -7.80 -18.44 14.02
N ALA A 273 -9.06 -18.19 14.37
CA ALA A 273 -9.88 -19.14 15.13
C ALA A 273 -10.08 -20.46 14.37
N LEU A 274 -10.27 -20.40 13.05
CA LEU A 274 -10.41 -21.58 12.18
C LEU A 274 -9.08 -22.34 12.02
N LEU A 275 -7.94 -21.64 11.95
CA LEU A 275 -6.61 -22.24 11.95
C LEU A 275 -6.25 -22.87 13.30
N VAL A 276 -6.61 -22.22 14.41
CA VAL A 276 -6.47 -22.78 15.76
C VAL A 276 -7.36 -24.02 15.90
N TYR A 277 -8.61 -23.95 15.43
CA TYR A 277 -9.51 -25.10 15.41
C TYR A 277 -8.98 -26.27 14.56
N LEU A 278 -8.45 -25.99 13.35
CA LEU A 278 -7.84 -27.01 12.49
C LEU A 278 -6.55 -27.58 13.10
N LYS A 279 -5.75 -26.76 13.78
CA LYS A 279 -4.55 -27.20 14.51
C LYS A 279 -4.91 -28.09 15.69
N ASP A 280 -5.93 -27.74 16.46
CA ASP A 280 -6.43 -28.53 17.59
C ASP A 280 -7.06 -29.85 17.11
N TRP A 281 -7.79 -29.81 15.99
CA TRP A 281 -8.34 -31.00 15.33
C TRP A 281 -7.22 -31.93 14.82
N ALA A 282 -6.19 -31.39 14.18
CA ALA A 282 -5.03 -32.16 13.73
C ALA A 282 -4.22 -32.73 14.91
N GLY A 283 -4.11 -32.00 16.02
CA GLY A 283 -3.49 -32.48 17.25
C GLY A 283 -4.23 -33.66 17.88
N ARG A 284 -5.57 -33.69 17.78
CA ARG A 284 -6.40 -34.83 18.26
C ARG A 284 -6.25 -36.08 17.40
N LEU A 285 -5.94 -35.95 16.10
CA LEU A 285 -5.66 -37.07 15.20
C LEU A 285 -4.26 -37.67 15.41
N ALA A 286 -3.32 -36.95 16.01
CA ALA A 286 -1.96 -37.43 16.25
C ALA A 286 -1.80 -38.18 17.59
N VAL A 287 -2.83 -38.19 18.44
CA VAL A 287 -2.81 -38.81 19.78
C VAL A 287 -3.78 -40.00 19.89
N GLY A 288 -4.49 -40.34 18.81
CA GLY A 288 -5.29 -41.57 18.68
C GLY A 288 -4.67 -42.54 17.69
#